data_AF-A0A349M7J5-F1
#
_entry.id   AF-A0A349M7J5-F1
#
_cell.length_a   1.000
_cell.length_b   1.000
_cell.length_c   1.000
_cell.angle_alpha   90.00
_cell.angle_beta   90.00
_cell.angle_gamma   90.00
#
_symmetry.space_group_name_H-M   'P 1'
#
loop_
_entity.id
_entity.type
_entity.pdbx_description
1 polymer ?
#
loop_
_entity_poly.entity_id
_entity_poly.type
_entity_poly.pdbx_seq_one_letter_code
_entity_poly.pdbx_strand_id
1 'polypeptide(L)'
;MQTLSEQQPTHNWSSQSRMIAVVAMLLFALSGLISGFAVGAFIHPALHNQPINQNSRETPPVKSQGATPTRTPRTQHPIPLGIPQLGSVSYTEAPDDSTTYAITLQVTDQSNGKAAAGNPVHASGITCKIWLTKDEHVSANMPIDKLKAVDTLSQPFPKEKSAGLDFFDPSTPQTQMCNAKGQATWNYKVASTVEPGRYFLVALTDWNGIRYNWSWAQITVTKSK
;
A
#
# COMPACT_ATOMS: atom_id res chain seq x y z
N MET A 1 42.01 -10.11 45.05
CA MET A 1 40.76 -10.86 44.84
C MET A 1 39.72 -9.85 44.40
N GLN A 2 39.03 -9.87 43.26
CA GLN A 2 38.87 -10.79 42.13
C GLN A 2 38.68 -9.94 40.86
N THR A 3 39.21 -10.41 39.73
CA THR A 3 38.96 -9.88 38.38
C THR A 3 37.72 -10.55 37.80
N LEU A 4 36.71 -9.79 37.38
CA LEU A 4 35.58 -10.32 36.62
C LEU A 4 35.92 -10.27 35.13
N SER A 5 36.20 -11.44 34.55
CA SER A 5 36.31 -11.66 33.12
C SER A 5 34.94 -12.16 32.66
N GLU A 6 34.25 -11.44 31.77
CA GLU A 6 33.04 -11.94 31.11
C GLU A 6 33.24 -11.97 29.60
N GLN A 7 32.97 -13.15 29.04
CA GLN A 7 33.36 -13.62 27.73
C GLN A 7 32.42 -13.08 26.65
N GLN A 8 33.01 -12.54 25.59
CA GLN A 8 32.37 -12.21 24.33
C GLN A 8 32.03 -13.52 23.58
N PRO A 9 30.77 -13.83 23.22
CA PRO A 9 30.46 -15.01 22.44
C PRO A 9 30.78 -14.76 20.96
N THR A 10 31.95 -15.17 20.50
CA THR A 10 32.22 -15.31 19.05
C THR A 10 31.53 -16.57 18.55
N HIS A 11 30.29 -16.45 18.09
CA HIS A 11 29.60 -17.57 17.46
C HIS A 11 30.17 -17.80 16.05
N ASN A 12 31.24 -18.61 15.97
CA ASN A 12 31.77 -19.12 14.72
C ASN A 12 30.82 -20.19 14.16
N TRP A 13 29.88 -19.77 13.31
CA TRP A 13 29.10 -20.70 12.48
C TRP A 13 30.01 -21.22 11.36
N SER A 14 30.16 -22.54 11.24
CA SER A 14 30.83 -23.14 10.09
C SER A 14 30.08 -22.79 8.79
N SER A 15 30.79 -22.65 7.66
CA SER A 15 30.16 -22.22 6.40
C SER A 15 29.03 -23.16 5.95
N GLN A 16 29.09 -24.43 6.33
CA GLN A 16 28.05 -25.43 6.06
C GLN A 16 26.73 -25.14 6.78
N SER A 17 26.74 -24.68 8.04
CA SER A 17 25.48 -24.39 8.76
C SER A 17 24.81 -23.12 8.23
N ARG A 18 25.59 -22.15 7.71
CA ARG A 18 25.06 -20.95 7.04
C ARG A 18 24.38 -21.30 5.71
N MET A 19 24.93 -22.25 4.95
CA MET A 19 24.32 -22.71 3.70
C MET A 19 23.00 -23.47 3.94
N ILE A 20 22.96 -24.35 4.95
CA ILE A 20 21.74 -25.08 5.32
C ILE A 20 20.63 -24.12 5.79
N ALA A 21 20.96 -23.11 6.60
CA ALA A 21 20.00 -22.11 7.06
C ALA A 21 19.42 -21.28 5.91
N VAL A 22 20.24 -20.87 4.94
CA VAL A 22 19.78 -20.13 3.75
C VAL A 22 18.86 -20.99 2.89
N VAL A 23 19.21 -22.26 2.65
CA VAL A 23 18.36 -23.18 1.87
C VAL A 23 17.04 -23.46 2.58
N ALA A 24 17.04 -23.63 3.90
CA ALA A 24 15.83 -23.84 4.68
C ALA A 24 14.88 -22.63 4.66
N MET A 25 15.43 -21.40 4.75
CA MET A 25 14.62 -20.18 4.62
C MET A 25 14.04 -20.03 3.20
N LEU A 26 14.79 -20.40 2.17
CA LEU A 26 14.33 -20.33 0.77
C LEU A 26 13.23 -21.35 0.46
N LEU A 27 13.34 -22.57 0.98
CA LEU A 27 12.30 -23.60 0.85
C LEU A 27 11.03 -23.24 1.63
N PHE A 28 11.17 -22.65 2.82
CA PHE A 28 10.02 -22.17 3.59
C PHE A 28 9.28 -21.03 2.86
N ALA A 29 10.03 -20.06 2.29
CA ALA A 29 9.44 -18.98 1.49
C ALA A 29 8.76 -19.47 0.20
N LEU A 30 9.26 -20.54 -0.44
CA LEU A 30 8.61 -21.13 -1.62
C LEU A 30 7.32 -21.90 -1.27
N SER A 31 7.28 -22.56 -0.11
CA SER A 31 6.10 -23.33 0.32
C SER A 31 4.88 -22.47 0.69
N GLY A 32 5.10 -21.20 1.04
CA GLY A 32 4.03 -20.21 1.28
C GLY A 32 3.37 -19.65 0.01
N LEU A 33 3.95 -19.90 -1.18
CA LEU A 33 3.46 -19.34 -2.45
C LEU A 33 2.39 -20.23 -3.14
N ILE A 34 2.21 -21.48 -2.69
CA ILE A 34 1.29 -22.46 -3.34
C ILE A 34 0.01 -22.72 -2.52
N SER A 35 -0.05 -22.35 -1.24
CA SER A 35 -1.23 -22.60 -0.39
C SER A 35 -1.95 -21.30 -0.02
N GLY A 36 -2.99 -20.93 -0.78
CA GLY A 36 -3.86 -19.83 -0.35
C GLY A 36 -4.98 -19.34 -1.25
N PHE A 37 -5.14 -19.84 -2.49
CA PHE A 37 -6.39 -19.66 -3.22
C PHE A 37 -7.38 -20.76 -2.81
N ALA A 38 -8.29 -20.47 -1.88
CA ALA A 38 -9.46 -21.31 -1.64
C ALA A 38 -10.72 -20.44 -1.61
N VAL A 39 -11.24 -20.19 -2.80
CA VAL A 39 -12.66 -19.87 -3.05
C VAL A 39 -13.44 -21.18 -2.99
N GLY A 40 -14.52 -21.21 -2.20
CA GLY A 40 -15.51 -22.31 -2.16
C GLY A 40 -16.40 -22.13 -0.94
N ALA A 41 -17.51 -21.39 -1.00
CA ALA A 41 -18.80 -21.77 -1.60
C ALA A 41 -19.46 -22.98 -0.91
N PHE A 42 -20.48 -22.65 -0.10
CA PHE A 42 -21.69 -23.41 0.23
C PHE A 42 -21.73 -24.92 -0.09
N ILE A 43 -21.80 -25.73 0.98
CA ILE A 43 -22.62 -26.96 0.99
C ILE A 43 -23.23 -27.13 2.38
N HIS A 44 -24.54 -26.91 2.51
CA HIS A 44 -25.34 -27.58 3.54
C HIS A 44 -25.72 -28.95 2.96
N PRO A 45 -25.61 -30.04 3.73
CA PRO A 45 -26.79 -30.88 3.86
C PRO A 45 -27.00 -31.52 5.25
N ALA A 46 -28.29 -31.61 5.56
CA ALA A 46 -29.01 -32.67 6.26
C ALA A 46 -28.68 -33.05 7.72
N LEU A 47 -29.65 -32.70 8.57
CA LEU A 47 -30.21 -33.50 9.66
C LEU A 47 -29.74 -34.98 9.71
N HIS A 48 -29.25 -35.41 10.87
CA HIS A 48 -29.40 -36.80 11.30
C HIS A 48 -29.79 -36.88 12.78
N ASN A 49 -30.85 -37.63 13.04
CA ASN A 49 -31.48 -37.84 14.32
C ASN A 49 -30.60 -38.67 15.30
N GLN A 50 -30.86 -38.45 16.59
CA GLN A 50 -30.40 -39.21 17.76
C GLN A 50 -30.62 -40.74 17.63
N PRO A 51 -29.92 -41.56 18.44
CA PRO A 51 -30.51 -41.99 19.71
C PRO A 51 -29.57 -41.92 20.93
N ILE A 52 -30.23 -41.86 22.10
CA ILE A 52 -29.72 -41.75 23.47
C ILE A 52 -29.00 -43.04 23.92
N ASN A 53 -27.89 -42.91 24.67
CA ASN A 53 -27.68 -43.71 25.88
C ASN A 53 -26.65 -43.09 26.84
N GLN A 54 -27.05 -43.00 28.11
CA GLN A 54 -26.28 -42.54 29.26
C GLN A 54 -25.28 -43.61 29.71
N ASN A 55 -24.04 -43.21 30.03
CA ASN A 55 -23.43 -43.51 31.33
C ASN A 55 -22.03 -42.88 31.48
N SER A 56 -21.93 -41.97 32.45
CA SER A 56 -20.85 -41.76 33.42
C SER A 56 -19.39 -41.97 32.99
N ARG A 57 -18.67 -40.84 32.87
CA ARG A 57 -17.54 -40.42 33.73
C ARG A 57 -16.54 -39.60 32.91
N GLU A 58 -16.67 -38.28 32.94
CA GLU A 58 -15.64 -37.37 32.42
C GLU A 58 -15.35 -36.26 33.43
N THR A 59 -14.05 -36.09 33.64
CA THR A 59 -13.32 -35.04 34.36
C THR A 59 -13.91 -33.63 34.22
N PRO A 60 -13.79 -32.77 35.25
CA PRO A 60 -14.24 -31.39 35.14
C PRO A 60 -13.49 -30.67 34.00
N PRO A 61 -14.19 -29.97 33.09
CA PRO A 61 -13.54 -29.23 32.03
C PRO A 61 -12.77 -28.05 32.64
N VAL A 62 -11.48 -27.99 32.30
CA VAL A 62 -10.60 -26.84 32.45
C VAL A 62 -11.33 -25.62 31.89
N LYS A 63 -11.53 -24.58 32.72
CA LYS A 63 -12.02 -23.28 32.28
C LYS A 63 -11.11 -22.78 31.15
N SER A 64 -11.58 -22.84 29.91
CA SER A 64 -10.98 -22.08 28.84
C SER A 64 -11.15 -20.60 29.18
N GLN A 65 -10.02 -19.93 29.42
CA GLN A 65 -9.98 -18.47 29.44
C GLN A 65 -10.54 -18.01 28.10
N GLY A 66 -11.68 -17.32 28.15
CA GLY A 66 -12.30 -16.74 26.96
C GLY A 66 -11.26 -15.90 26.25
N ALA A 67 -10.93 -16.29 25.01
CA ALA A 67 -10.18 -15.45 24.12
C ALA A 67 -10.94 -14.12 24.01
N THR A 68 -10.30 -13.03 24.41
CA THR A 68 -10.76 -11.68 24.10
C THR A 68 -11.11 -11.66 22.62
N PRO A 69 -12.33 -11.26 22.21
CA PRO A 69 -12.66 -11.18 20.80
C PRO A 69 -11.67 -10.23 20.15
N THR A 70 -10.79 -10.76 19.31
CA THR A 70 -9.98 -9.95 18.40
C THR A 70 -10.98 -9.13 17.60
N ARG A 71 -11.00 -7.83 17.87
CA ARG A 71 -11.87 -6.86 17.21
C ARG A 71 -11.63 -7.01 15.71
N THR A 72 -12.56 -7.68 15.02
CA THR A 72 -12.54 -7.79 13.57
C THR A 72 -12.46 -6.36 13.04
N PRO A 73 -11.47 -6.01 12.18
CA PRO A 73 -11.39 -4.68 11.61
C PRO A 73 -12.73 -4.38 10.95
N ARG A 74 -13.47 -3.41 11.48
CA ARG A 74 -14.70 -2.96 10.85
C ARG A 74 -14.27 -2.44 9.49
N THR A 75 -14.68 -3.14 8.42
CA THR A 75 -14.54 -2.65 7.06
C THR A 75 -15.23 -1.30 7.02
N GLN A 76 -14.44 -0.23 7.04
CA GLN A 76 -14.99 1.11 6.92
C GLN A 76 -15.59 1.21 5.53
N HIS A 77 -16.86 1.60 5.49
CA HIS A 77 -17.50 1.87 4.21
C HIS A 77 -16.85 3.12 3.60
N PRO A 78 -16.47 3.11 2.31
CA PRO A 78 -15.85 4.27 1.68
C PRO A 78 -16.72 5.53 1.84
N ILE A 79 -16.15 6.57 2.44
CA ILE A 79 -16.79 7.88 2.53
C ILE A 79 -16.43 8.74 1.31
N PRO A 80 -17.22 9.77 0.97
CA PRO A 80 -16.85 10.71 -0.08
C PRO A 80 -15.48 11.37 0.18
N LEU A 81 -14.59 11.31 -0.82
CA LEU A 81 -13.25 11.88 -0.74
C LEU A 81 -13.22 13.31 -1.31
N GLY A 82 -12.62 14.23 -0.57
CA GLY A 82 -12.30 15.60 -1.01
C GLY A 82 -11.02 15.64 -1.84
N ILE A 83 -10.60 16.84 -2.25
CA ILE A 83 -9.33 17.00 -2.97
C ILE A 83 -8.21 16.62 -2.00
N PRO A 84 -7.38 15.61 -2.31
CA PRO A 84 -6.32 15.20 -1.41
C PRO A 84 -5.28 16.33 -1.32
N GLN A 85 -4.66 16.46 -0.15
CA GLN A 85 -3.73 17.55 0.12
C GLN A 85 -2.31 17.10 -0.23
N LEU A 86 -1.67 17.83 -1.14
CA LEU A 86 -0.25 17.69 -1.42
C LEU A 86 0.57 18.43 -0.36
N GLY A 87 1.58 17.77 0.20
CA GLY A 87 2.56 18.37 1.10
C GLY A 87 3.84 18.72 0.35
N SER A 88 5.00 18.32 0.85
CA SER A 88 6.32 18.63 0.26
C SER A 88 6.28 18.45 -1.26
N VAL A 89 6.37 19.51 -2.04
CA VAL A 89 6.42 19.44 -3.51
C VAL A 89 7.49 20.41 -3.97
N SER A 90 8.39 19.95 -4.84
CA SER A 90 9.27 20.85 -5.57
C SER A 90 8.54 21.37 -6.81
N TYR A 91 8.47 22.69 -6.98
CA TYR A 91 7.87 23.29 -8.18
C TYR A 91 8.85 23.38 -9.35
N THR A 92 10.09 22.99 -9.15
CA THR A 92 11.15 22.97 -10.16
C THR A 92 11.97 21.71 -10.00
N GLU A 93 12.07 20.93 -11.08
CA GLU A 93 12.71 19.62 -11.06
C GLU A 93 13.68 19.49 -12.24
N ALA A 94 14.72 18.67 -12.05
CA ALA A 94 15.78 18.42 -13.02
C ALA A 94 15.65 16.97 -13.53
N PRO A 95 15.55 16.76 -14.86
CA PRO A 95 15.51 15.43 -15.46
C PRO A 95 16.95 14.92 -15.61
N ASP A 96 17.58 14.53 -14.51
CA ASP A 96 19.02 14.18 -14.46
C ASP A 96 19.33 12.78 -13.90
N ASP A 97 18.29 11.97 -13.63
CA ASP A 97 18.38 10.63 -13.03
C ASP A 97 19.14 10.56 -11.67
N SER A 98 19.42 11.70 -11.05
CA SER A 98 20.28 11.81 -9.86
C SER A 98 19.61 12.57 -8.72
N THR A 99 18.89 13.64 -9.01
CA THR A 99 18.23 14.49 -8.02
C THR A 99 16.96 13.82 -7.53
N THR A 100 16.92 13.52 -6.23
CA THR A 100 15.75 12.94 -5.58
C THR A 100 14.78 14.02 -5.12
N TYR A 101 13.52 13.85 -5.49
CA TYR A 101 12.39 14.63 -5.01
C TYR A 101 11.52 13.79 -4.10
N ALA A 102 10.79 14.46 -3.21
CA ALA A 102 9.84 13.81 -2.31
C ALA A 102 8.48 14.49 -2.43
N ILE A 103 7.42 13.68 -2.43
CA ILE A 103 6.05 14.16 -2.31
C ILE A 103 5.26 13.39 -1.28
N THR A 104 4.49 14.12 -0.48
CA THR A 104 3.56 13.56 0.50
C THR A 104 2.12 13.87 0.10
N LEU A 105 1.23 12.93 0.32
CA LEU A 105 -0.20 13.04 0.06
C LEU A 105 -0.97 12.75 1.35
N GLN A 106 -1.98 13.56 1.64
CA GLN A 106 -2.96 13.32 2.69
C GLN A 106 -4.35 13.19 2.07
N VAL A 107 -5.02 12.05 2.30
CA VAL A 107 -6.42 11.85 1.92
C VAL A 107 -7.30 12.77 2.78
N THR A 108 -8.28 13.43 2.15
CA THR A 108 -9.25 14.31 2.83
C THR A 108 -10.69 13.91 2.52
N ASP A 109 -11.62 14.30 3.39
CA ASP A 109 -13.06 14.14 3.18
C ASP A 109 -13.66 15.35 2.44
N GLN A 110 -14.98 15.33 2.20
CA GLN A 110 -15.70 16.44 1.56
C GLN A 110 -16.32 17.43 2.56
N SER A 111 -15.81 17.56 3.79
CA SER A 111 -16.37 18.48 4.79
C SER A 111 -16.41 19.93 4.31
N ASN A 112 -15.48 20.31 3.41
CA ASN A 112 -15.37 21.63 2.81
C ASN A 112 -15.94 21.69 1.37
N GLY A 113 -16.68 20.67 0.95
CA GLY A 113 -17.23 20.53 -0.41
C GLY A 113 -16.43 19.61 -1.33
N LYS A 114 -16.98 19.31 -2.51
CA LYS A 114 -16.40 18.35 -3.48
C LYS A 114 -15.09 18.80 -4.12
N ALA A 115 -14.91 20.12 -4.24
CA ALA A 115 -13.81 20.75 -4.95
C ALA A 115 -12.78 21.40 -4.00
N ALA A 116 -12.74 20.96 -2.74
CA ALA A 116 -11.80 21.45 -1.75
C ALA A 116 -11.26 20.28 -0.90
N ALA A 117 -10.12 20.52 -0.26
CA ALA A 117 -9.61 19.63 0.78
C ALA A 117 -10.45 19.81 2.05
N GLY A 118 -11.03 18.71 2.55
CA GLY A 118 -11.72 18.65 3.84
C GLY A 118 -10.80 18.26 4.99
N ASN A 119 -11.35 17.53 5.96
CA ASN A 119 -10.58 17.00 7.08
C ASN A 119 -9.75 15.78 6.65
N PRO A 120 -8.57 15.54 7.27
CA PRO A 120 -7.80 14.31 7.05
C PRO A 120 -8.62 13.04 7.32
N VAL A 121 -8.54 12.09 6.40
CA VAL A 121 -9.17 10.77 6.54
C VAL A 121 -8.16 9.77 7.10
N HIS A 122 -8.50 9.12 8.20
CA HIS A 122 -7.70 8.05 8.80
C HIS A 122 -8.36 6.70 8.57
N ALA A 123 -8.02 6.08 7.43
CA ALA A 123 -8.59 4.82 7.00
C ALA A 123 -7.58 3.98 6.22
N SER A 124 -7.79 2.66 6.25
CA SER A 124 -7.06 1.69 5.44
C SER A 124 -7.82 1.36 4.15
N GLY A 125 -7.11 0.81 3.16
CA GLY A 125 -7.71 0.36 1.90
C GLY A 125 -7.94 1.48 0.89
N ILE A 126 -7.29 2.62 1.07
CA ILE A 126 -7.23 3.69 0.07
C ILE A 126 -5.97 3.48 -0.75
N THR A 127 -6.14 3.34 -2.06
CA THR A 127 -5.05 3.29 -3.03
C THR A 127 -4.66 4.71 -3.41
N CYS A 128 -3.36 4.94 -3.50
CA CYS A 128 -2.76 6.21 -3.77
C CYS A 128 -1.79 6.07 -4.95
N LYS A 129 -1.91 6.95 -5.94
CA LYS A 129 -1.07 6.93 -7.15
C LYS A 129 -0.56 8.32 -7.47
N ILE A 130 0.69 8.44 -7.91
CA ILE A 130 1.19 9.65 -8.54
C ILE A 130 1.65 9.42 -9.97
N TRP A 131 1.60 10.43 -10.82
CA TRP A 131 2.16 10.37 -12.17
C TRP A 131 2.42 11.76 -12.73
N LEU A 132 3.18 11.80 -13.82
CA LEU A 132 3.54 13.02 -14.52
C LEU A 132 2.77 13.14 -15.84
N THR A 133 2.28 14.33 -16.18
CA THR A 133 1.60 14.61 -17.45
C THR A 133 1.84 16.05 -17.94
N LYS A 134 1.72 16.30 -19.25
CA LYS A 134 1.64 17.66 -19.81
C LYS A 134 0.20 18.20 -19.89
N ASP A 135 -0.80 17.37 -19.63
CA ASP A 135 -2.21 17.73 -19.76
C ASP A 135 -2.79 18.29 -18.45
N GLU A 136 -3.07 19.60 -18.44
CA GLU A 136 -3.73 20.31 -17.34
C GLU A 136 -5.13 19.76 -17.04
N HIS A 137 -5.80 19.18 -18.04
CA HIS A 137 -7.16 18.68 -17.94
C HIS A 137 -7.23 17.15 -17.98
N VAL A 138 -6.14 16.45 -17.61
CA VAL A 138 -6.08 14.97 -17.60
C VAL A 138 -7.25 14.35 -16.81
N SER A 139 -7.66 15.08 -15.78
CA SER A 139 -8.73 14.75 -14.85
C SER A 139 -10.11 14.75 -15.52
N ALA A 140 -10.39 15.71 -16.41
CA ALA A 140 -11.69 15.84 -17.08
C ALA A 140 -11.93 14.72 -18.10
N ASN A 141 -10.86 14.12 -18.63
CA ASN A 141 -10.90 13.11 -19.67
C ASN A 141 -10.62 11.70 -19.14
N MET A 142 -10.56 11.49 -17.82
CA MET A 142 -10.23 10.19 -17.24
C MET A 142 -11.40 9.20 -17.39
N PRO A 143 -11.21 8.03 -18.06
CA PRO A 143 -12.25 7.02 -18.14
C PRO A 143 -12.56 6.45 -16.76
N ILE A 144 -13.82 6.47 -16.34
CA ILE A 144 -14.24 5.99 -15.01
C ILE A 144 -13.84 4.52 -14.81
N ASP A 145 -13.85 3.71 -15.85
CA ASP A 145 -13.46 2.29 -15.77
C ASP A 145 -11.99 2.08 -15.35
N LYS A 146 -11.11 3.06 -15.57
CA LYS A 146 -9.72 3.03 -15.08
C LYS A 146 -9.61 3.28 -13.58
N LEU A 147 -10.64 3.85 -12.98
CA LEU A 147 -10.68 4.22 -11.57
C LEU A 147 -11.34 3.16 -10.69
N LYS A 148 -11.98 2.13 -11.25
CA LYS A 148 -12.82 1.18 -10.52
C LYS A 148 -12.08 0.05 -9.80
N ALA A 149 -10.83 -0.23 -10.16
CA ALA A 149 -10.09 -1.37 -9.63
C ALA A 149 -8.62 -1.04 -9.40
N VAL A 150 -8.03 -1.59 -8.34
CA VAL A 150 -6.61 -1.38 -8.00
C VAL A 150 -5.69 -1.78 -9.16
N ASP A 151 -6.00 -2.89 -9.85
CA ASP A 151 -5.20 -3.37 -10.98
C ASP A 151 -5.20 -2.39 -12.17
N THR A 152 -6.31 -1.67 -12.38
CA THR A 152 -6.39 -0.66 -13.46
C THR A 152 -5.71 0.64 -13.08
N LEU A 153 -5.58 0.93 -11.78
CA LEU A 153 -4.81 2.09 -11.29
C LEU A 153 -3.31 1.91 -11.55
N SER A 154 -2.79 0.69 -11.44
CA SER A 154 -1.37 0.38 -11.73
C SER A 154 -1.00 0.49 -13.20
N GLN A 155 -1.97 0.56 -14.12
CA GLN A 155 -1.70 0.78 -15.54
C GLN A 155 -1.43 2.26 -15.84
N PRO A 156 -0.61 2.59 -16.85
CA PRO A 156 -0.45 3.96 -17.31
C PRO A 156 -1.80 4.59 -17.67
N PHE A 157 -2.02 5.81 -17.21
CA PHE A 157 -3.19 6.59 -17.57
C PHE A 157 -3.03 7.28 -18.93
N PRO A 158 -4.14 7.68 -19.59
CA PRO A 158 -4.06 8.47 -20.81
C PRO A 158 -3.19 9.72 -20.60
N LYS A 159 -2.25 9.95 -21.53
CA LYS A 159 -1.31 11.09 -21.51
C LYS A 159 -0.37 11.12 -20.29
N GLU A 160 -0.31 10.04 -19.52
CA GLU A 160 0.77 9.83 -18.56
C GLU A 160 2.11 9.76 -19.30
N LYS A 161 3.12 10.49 -18.82
CA LYS A 161 4.47 10.40 -19.33
C LYS A 161 5.05 9.05 -18.88
N SER A 162 5.02 8.09 -19.80
CA SER A 162 5.61 6.76 -19.59
C SER A 162 7.05 6.87 -19.11
N ALA A 163 7.37 6.17 -18.03
CA ALA A 163 8.68 6.18 -17.36
C ALA A 163 9.21 7.60 -17.07
N GLY A 164 8.32 8.59 -16.84
CA GLY A 164 8.73 9.96 -16.54
C GLY A 164 9.24 10.15 -15.12
N LEU A 165 8.79 9.30 -14.20
CA LEU A 165 9.22 9.26 -12.81
C LEU A 165 9.88 7.90 -12.53
N ASP A 166 11.06 7.93 -11.94
CA ASP A 166 11.78 6.74 -11.47
C ASP A 166 11.58 6.56 -9.97
N PHE A 167 10.93 5.45 -9.60
CA PHE A 167 10.66 5.03 -8.22
C PHE A 167 11.68 3.96 -7.83
N PHE A 168 12.87 4.42 -7.43
CA PHE A 168 13.99 3.53 -7.06
C PHE A 168 13.79 2.83 -5.71
N ASP A 169 12.86 3.31 -4.87
CA ASP A 169 12.44 2.65 -3.64
C ASP A 169 11.24 1.72 -3.92
N PRO A 170 11.42 0.39 -3.86
CA PRO A 170 10.35 -0.56 -4.15
C PRO A 170 9.24 -0.56 -3.09
N SER A 171 9.46 0.06 -1.92
CA SER A 171 8.44 0.21 -0.88
C SER A 171 7.46 1.35 -1.16
N THR A 172 7.82 2.30 -2.03
CA THR A 172 6.96 3.41 -2.45
C THR A 172 6.79 3.44 -3.97
N PRO A 173 6.20 2.39 -4.58
CA PRO A 173 5.96 2.35 -6.01
C PRO A 173 4.96 3.44 -6.42
N GLN A 174 4.90 3.71 -7.72
CA GLN A 174 4.02 4.71 -8.32
C GLN A 174 2.57 4.63 -7.80
N THR A 175 2.03 3.41 -7.75
CA THR A 175 0.73 3.07 -7.16
C THR A 175 0.97 2.23 -5.91
N GLN A 176 0.50 2.70 -4.76
CA GLN A 176 0.67 2.03 -3.46
C GLN A 176 -0.57 2.22 -2.58
N MET A 177 -0.69 1.45 -1.50
CA MET A 177 -1.71 1.73 -0.49
C MET A 177 -1.29 2.93 0.36
N CYS A 178 -2.20 3.85 0.62
CA CYS A 178 -2.04 4.81 1.70
C CYS A 178 -2.02 4.08 3.05
N ASN A 179 -1.21 4.58 3.98
CA ASN A 179 -1.10 4.02 5.32
C ASN A 179 -2.41 4.22 6.12
N ALA A 180 -2.49 3.67 7.34
CA ALA A 180 -3.68 3.76 8.19
C ALA A 180 -4.10 5.19 8.58
N LYS A 181 -3.22 6.18 8.38
CA LYS A 181 -3.51 7.62 8.59
C LYS A 181 -4.01 8.31 7.31
N GLY A 182 -4.22 7.57 6.22
CA GLY A 182 -4.57 8.11 4.91
C GLY A 182 -3.43 8.89 4.26
N GLN A 183 -2.19 8.48 4.49
CA GLN A 183 -1.01 9.15 3.97
C GLN A 183 -0.22 8.26 3.03
N ALA A 184 0.35 8.86 1.99
CA ALA A 184 1.35 8.24 1.14
C ALA A 184 2.54 9.18 0.97
N THR A 185 3.73 8.62 0.76
CA THR A 185 4.94 9.36 0.46
C THR A 185 5.66 8.66 -0.67
N TRP A 186 6.17 9.43 -1.61
CA TRP A 186 7.01 8.93 -2.68
C TRP A 186 8.32 9.68 -2.67
N ASN A 187 9.41 8.93 -2.84
CA ASN A 187 10.69 9.46 -3.28
C ASN A 187 10.89 9.03 -4.73
N TYR A 188 11.20 9.99 -5.59
CA TYR A 188 11.35 9.73 -7.01
C TYR A 188 12.44 10.60 -7.63
N LYS A 189 12.87 10.21 -8.82
CA LYS A 189 13.68 11.06 -9.69
C LYS A 189 12.87 11.36 -10.95
N VAL A 190 13.11 12.51 -11.56
CA VAL A 190 12.59 12.77 -12.91
C VAL A 190 13.56 12.14 -13.90
N ALA A 191 13.03 11.29 -14.78
CA ALA A 191 13.85 10.59 -15.76
C ALA A 191 14.49 11.57 -16.75
N SER A 192 15.75 11.34 -17.14
CA SER A 192 16.45 12.17 -18.14
C SER A 192 15.80 12.21 -19.53
N THR A 193 14.89 11.26 -19.81
CA THR A 193 14.06 11.22 -21.02
C THR A 193 12.86 12.18 -20.99
N VAL A 194 12.63 12.87 -19.88
CA VAL A 194 11.60 13.91 -19.74
C VAL A 194 12.15 15.22 -20.29
N GLU A 195 11.52 15.72 -21.35
CA GLU A 195 11.88 17.00 -21.95
C GLU A 195 11.63 18.16 -20.98
N PRO A 196 12.42 19.25 -21.05
CA PRO A 196 12.15 20.45 -20.30
C PRO A 196 10.79 21.05 -20.65
N GLY A 197 10.10 21.62 -19.66
CA GLY A 197 8.83 22.30 -19.85
C GLY A 197 7.93 22.27 -18.62
N ARG A 198 6.69 22.69 -18.82
CA ARG A 198 5.66 22.66 -17.80
C ARG A 198 4.96 21.29 -17.77
N TYR A 199 4.86 20.71 -16.59
CA TYR A 199 4.18 19.46 -16.33
C TYR A 199 3.26 19.60 -15.11
N PHE A 200 2.39 18.61 -14.94
CA PHE A 200 1.56 18.43 -13.76
C PHE A 200 1.93 17.12 -13.10
N LEU A 201 2.35 17.20 -11.84
CA LEU A 201 2.48 16.05 -10.96
C LEU A 201 1.11 15.83 -10.31
N VAL A 202 0.44 14.77 -10.71
CA VAL A 202 -0.93 14.47 -10.29
C VAL A 202 -0.90 13.37 -9.26
N ALA A 203 -1.70 13.53 -8.20
CA ALA A 203 -1.91 12.51 -7.18
C ALA A 203 -3.39 12.13 -7.14
N LEU A 204 -3.66 10.83 -7.18
CA LEU A 204 -4.98 10.23 -7.08
C LEU A 204 -5.09 9.50 -5.73
N THR A 205 -6.24 9.67 -5.11
CA THR A 205 -6.73 8.81 -4.02
C THR A 205 -7.95 8.06 -4.52
N ASP A 206 -7.98 6.75 -4.34
CA ASP A 206 -9.09 5.88 -4.70
C ASP A 206 -9.40 4.92 -3.55
N TRP A 207 -10.67 4.84 -3.17
CA TRP A 207 -11.14 3.94 -2.13
C TRP A 207 -12.01 2.85 -2.77
N ASN A 208 -11.36 1.75 -3.11
CA ASN A 208 -11.93 0.55 -3.73
C ASN A 208 -12.70 0.84 -5.03
N GLY A 209 -12.33 1.85 -5.79
CA GLY A 209 -13.00 2.24 -7.03
C GLY A 209 -14.37 2.89 -6.90
N ILE A 210 -14.82 3.14 -5.67
CA ILE A 210 -16.16 3.68 -5.38
C ILE A 210 -16.09 5.19 -5.13
N ARG A 211 -15.02 5.63 -4.47
CA ARG A 211 -14.79 7.03 -4.09
C ARG A 211 -13.37 7.38 -4.45
N TYR A 212 -13.23 8.36 -5.33
CA TYR A 212 -11.92 8.84 -5.75
C TYR A 212 -11.93 10.36 -5.86
N ASN A 213 -10.74 10.93 -5.74
CA ASN A 213 -10.48 12.32 -6.03
C ASN A 213 -8.97 12.50 -6.27
N TRP A 214 -8.58 13.63 -6.86
CA TRP A 214 -7.20 13.90 -7.21
C TRP A 214 -6.83 15.35 -6.91
N SER A 215 -5.53 15.58 -6.83
CA SER A 215 -4.92 16.89 -6.75
C SER A 215 -3.74 16.94 -7.70
N TRP A 216 -3.31 18.14 -8.07
CA TRP A 216 -2.14 18.30 -8.91
C TRP A 216 -1.30 19.48 -8.45
N ALA A 217 0.00 19.38 -8.70
CA ALA A 217 0.92 20.50 -8.63
C ALA A 217 1.51 20.74 -10.02
N GLN A 218 1.49 22.00 -10.46
CA GLN A 218 2.23 22.38 -11.65
C GLN A 218 3.71 22.43 -11.29
N ILE A 219 4.54 21.68 -12.02
CA ILE A 219 5.99 21.68 -11.86
C ILE A 219 6.66 22.13 -13.15
N THR A 220 7.85 22.71 -13.02
CA THR A 220 8.71 23.06 -14.15
C THR A 220 9.87 22.08 -14.22
N VAL A 221 9.90 21.26 -15.28
CA VAL A 221 11.07 20.43 -15.60
C VAL A 221 12.07 21.31 -16.33
N THR A 222 13.25 21.48 -15.73
CA THR A 222 14.32 22.34 -16.24
C THR A 222 15.18 21.63 -17.27
N LYS A 223 15.94 22.40 -18.05
CA LYS A 223 16.96 21.83 -18.92
C LYS A 223 18.06 21.20 -18.05
N SER A 224 18.35 19.92 -18.27
CA SER A 224 19.51 19.28 -17.66
C SER A 224 20.79 20.06 -18.04
N LYS A 225 21.70 20.20 -17.08
CA LYS A 225 22.98 20.85 -17.30
C LYS A 225 23.95 19.90 -17.99
#